data_AF-A0A934A2U2-F1
#
_entry.id   AF-A0A934A2U2-F1
#
_cell.length_a   1.000
_cell.length_b   1.000
_cell.length_c   1.000
_cell.angle_alpha   90.00
_cell.angle_beta   90.00
_cell.angle_gamma   90.00
#
_symmetry.space_group_name_H-M   'P 1'
#
loop_
_entity.id
_entity.type
_entity.pdbx_description
1 polymer ?
#
loop_
_entity_poly.entity_id
_entity_poly.type
_entity_poly.pdbx_seq_one_letter_code
_entity_poly.pdbx_strand_id
1 'polypeptide(L)' 'MNCCKIESLISVDERGQMVLPKELRDKANIKPGDKLALITWEMDGDICCLTLIKADNLAERVREFLGPVMSGVFSG' A
#
# COMPACT_ATOMS: atom_id res chain seq x y z
N MET A 1 3.66 3.20 -20.29
CA MET A 1 3.84 1.91 -19.60
C MET A 1 5.23 1.91 -18.97
N ASN A 2 5.35 2.29 -17.70
CA ASN A 2 6.53 2.03 -16.88
C ASN A 2 5.99 1.37 -15.61
N CYS A 3 5.58 0.10 -15.73
CA CYS A 3 5.40 -0.69 -14.52
C CYS A 3 6.79 -1.10 -14.09
N CYS A 4 7.08 -0.79 -12.82
CA CYS A 4 8.00 -1.59 -12.04
C CYS A 4 9.48 -1.29 -12.33
N LYS A 5 9.95 -0.15 -11.82
CA LYS A 5 11.39 0.19 -11.70
C LYS A 5 11.87 -0.17 -10.30
N ILE A 6 13.01 -0.85 -10.21
CA ILE A 6 13.71 -1.06 -8.93
C ILE A 6 14.29 0.29 -8.49
N GLU A 7 13.69 0.92 -7.47
CA GLU A 7 14.17 2.19 -6.92
C GLU A 7 15.30 2.00 -5.90
N SER A 8 15.30 0.90 -5.16
CA SER A 8 16.33 0.59 -4.17
C SER A 8 16.31 -0.89 -3.76
N LEU A 9 17.47 -1.44 -3.42
CA LEU A 9 17.57 -2.65 -2.61
C LEU A 9 17.60 -2.25 -1.14
N ILE A 10 16.73 -2.83 -0.32
CA ILE A 10 16.67 -2.61 1.13
C ILE A 10 16.79 -3.94 1.86
N SER A 11 17.37 -3.91 3.05
CA SER A 11 17.48 -5.08 3.92
C SER A 11 16.47 -4.99 5.05
N VAL A 12 16.11 -6.16 5.59
CA VAL A 12 15.40 -6.27 6.87
C VAL A 12 16.45 -6.35 7.96
N ASP A 13 16.37 -5.48 8.95
CA ASP A 13 17.31 -5.50 10.08
C ASP A 13 17.00 -6.60 11.11
N GLU A 14 17.83 -6.72 12.15
CA GLU A 14 17.67 -7.71 13.22
C GLU A 14 16.36 -7.56 14.01
N ARG A 15 15.70 -6.40 13.92
CA ARG A 15 14.40 -6.13 14.53
C ARG A 15 13.24 -6.43 13.60
N GLY A 16 13.50 -6.94 12.40
CA GLY A 16 12.48 -7.19 11.38
C GLY A 16 12.02 -5.92 10.65
N GLN A 17 12.76 -4.82 10.73
CA GLN A 17 12.35 -3.53 10.16
C GLN A 17 12.95 -3.29 8.77
N MET A 18 12.16 -2.69 7.89
CA MET A 18 12.61 -2.14 6.62
C MET A 18 12.68 -0.61 6.70
N VAL A 19 13.81 -0.03 6.30
CA VAL A 19 13.97 1.42 6.25
C VAL A 19 13.83 1.91 4.81
N LEU A 20 12.74 2.66 4.54
CA LEU A 20 12.56 3.28 3.24
C LEU A 20 13.58 4.43 3.04
N PRO A 21 14.34 4.43 1.92
CA PRO A 21 15.26 5.51 1.61
C PRO A 21 14.57 6.87 1.60
N LYS A 22 15.29 7.91 2.05
CA LYS A 22 14.75 9.27 2.16
C LYS A 22 14.13 9.75 0.84
N GLU A 23 14.87 9.59 -0.27
CA GLU A 23 14.40 10.02 -1.59
C GLU A 23 13.10 9.34 -2.02
N LEU A 24 12.94 8.04 -1.72
CA LEU A 24 11.72 7.30 -2.03
C LEU A 24 10.54 7.81 -1.19
N ARG A 25 10.77 8.05 0.11
CA ARG A 25 9.75 8.64 0.99
C ARG A 25 9.32 10.03 0.53
N ASP A 26 10.27 10.85 0.11
CA ASP A 26 10.01 12.21 -0.37
C ASP A 26 9.19 12.16 -1.68
N LYS A 27 9.59 11.33 -2.66
CA LYS A 27 8.84 11.13 -3.92
C LYS A 27 7.42 10.59 -3.70
N ALA A 28 7.25 9.68 -2.75
CA ALA A 28 5.96 9.07 -2.42
C ALA A 28 5.15 9.87 -1.38
N ASN A 29 5.67 11.02 -0.91
CA ASN A 29 5.07 11.85 0.13
C ASN A 29 4.66 11.03 1.37
N ILE A 30 5.57 10.16 1.85
CA ILE A 30 5.40 9.36 3.07
C ILE A 30 6.01 10.12 4.25
N LYS A 31 5.18 10.42 5.25
CA LYS A 31 5.55 11.20 6.44
C LYS A 31 5.59 10.31 7.69
N PRO A 32 6.32 10.72 8.75
CA PRO A 32 6.23 10.04 10.04
C PRO A 32 4.78 9.95 10.52
N GLY A 33 4.35 8.76 10.95
CA GLY A 33 2.99 8.50 11.39
C GLY A 33 2.02 8.05 10.29
N ASP A 34 2.37 8.20 9.01
CA ASP A 34 1.58 7.64 7.90
C ASP A 34 1.48 6.12 8.05
N LYS A 35 0.30 5.58 7.75
CA LYS A 35 0.05 4.13 7.74
C LYS A 35 0.07 3.60 6.32
N LEU A 36 0.69 2.43 6.15
CA LEU A 36 0.67 1.67 4.91
C LEU A 36 -0.15 0.39 5.13
N ALA A 37 -1.10 0.13 4.24
CA ALA A 37 -1.72 -1.17 4.11
C ALA A 37 -0.69 -2.15 3.53
N LEU A 38 -0.43 -3.23 4.25
CA LEU A 38 0.41 -4.35 3.81
C LEU A 38 -0.50 -5.44 3.26
N ILE A 39 -0.33 -5.77 1.98
CA ILE A 39 -1.10 -6.78 1.27
C ILE A 39 -0.13 -7.85 0.78
N THR A 40 -0.43 -9.10 1.06
CA THR A 40 0.34 -10.26 0.59
C THR A 40 -0.26 -10.77 -0.71
N TRP A 41 0.61 -11.24 -1.60
CA TRP A 41 0.22 -12.05 -2.74
C TRP A 41 0.80 -13.43 -2.56
N GLU A 42 -0.03 -14.44 -2.77
CA GLU A 42 0.34 -15.84 -2.67
C GLU A 42 0.43 -16.48 -4.05
N MET A 43 1.41 -17.34 -4.23
CA MET A 43 1.57 -18.18 -5.40
C MET A 43 1.96 -19.58 -4.92
N ASP A 44 1.21 -20.60 -5.34
CA ASP A 44 1.43 -22.00 -4.96
C ASP A 44 1.47 -22.26 -3.44
N GLY A 45 0.76 -21.43 -2.66
CA GLY A 45 0.67 -21.56 -1.20
C GLY A 45 1.75 -20.79 -0.43
N ASP A 46 2.69 -20.15 -1.13
CA ASP A 46 3.73 -19.32 -0.53
C ASP A 46 3.50 -17.83 -0.83
N ILE A 47 3.80 -16.96 0.14
CA ILE A 47 3.78 -15.51 -0.08
C ILE A 47 4.94 -15.16 -1.03
N CYS A 48 4.61 -14.73 -2.25
CA CYS A 48 5.61 -14.37 -3.25
C CYS A 48 5.98 -12.89 -3.18
N CYS A 49 5.03 -12.03 -2.83
CA CYS A 49 5.18 -10.58 -2.90
C CYS A 49 4.43 -9.87 -1.77
N LEU A 50 4.99 -8.72 -1.37
CA LEU A 50 4.33 -7.75 -0.49
C LEU A 50 4.02 -6.49 -1.30
N THR A 51 2.79 -6.00 -1.20
CA THR A 51 2.38 -4.70 -1.73
C THR A 51 2.10 -3.75 -0.58
N LEU A 52 2.69 -2.56 -0.64
CA LEU A 52 2.49 -1.49 0.34
C LEU A 52 1.72 -0.34 -0.31
N ILE A 53 0.58 0.06 0.28
CA ILE A 53 -0.25 1.16 -0.23
C ILE A 53 -0.51 2.14 0.91
N LYS A 54 -0.44 3.45 0.67
CA LYS A 54 -0.87 4.44 1.68
C LYS A 54 -2.33 4.19 2.07
N ALA A 55 -2.60 4.09 3.36
CA ALA A 55 -3.93 3.74 3.87
C ALA A 55 -5.01 4.72 3.38
N ASP A 56 -4.69 6.01 3.28
CA ASP A 56 -5.62 7.04 2.81
C ASP A 56 -6.03 6.82 1.35
N ASN A 57 -5.10 6.39 0.48
CA ASN A 57 -5.39 6.08 -0.92
C ASN A 57 -6.32 4.86 -1.03
N LEU A 58 -6.17 3.88 -0.12
CA LEU A 58 -7.05 2.72 -0.09
C LEU A 58 -8.46 3.11 0.40
N ALA A 59 -8.56 3.97 1.42
CA ALA A 59 -9.84 4.45 1.92
C ALA A 59 -10.62 5.22 0.85
N GLU A 60 -9.95 6.05 0.06
CA GLU A 60 -10.54 6.75 -1.09
C GLU A 60 -11.08 5.75 -2.12
N ARG A 61 -10.28 4.76 -2.53
CA ARG A 61 -10.69 3.70 -3.47
C ARG A 61 -11.90 2.90 -2.97
N VAL A 62 -11.91 2.53 -1.70
CA VAL A 62 -13.03 1.82 -1.08
C VAL A 62 -14.29 2.69 -1.07
N ARG A 63 -14.15 3.99 -0.78
CA ARG A 63 -15.26 4.94 -0.83
C ARG A 63 -15.79 5.15 -2.24
N GLU A 64 -14.92 5.27 -3.24
CA GLU A 64 -15.29 5.36 -4.66
C GLU A 64 -16.08 4.12 -5.09
N PHE A 65 -15.63 2.93 -4.67
CA PHE A 65 -16.25 1.66 -5.03
C PHE A 65 -17.59 1.41 -4.29
N LEU A 66 -17.63 1.60 -2.97
CA LEU A 66 -18.80 1.30 -2.14
C LEU A 66 -19.82 2.45 -2.08
N GLY A 67 -19.41 3.68 -2.38
CA GLY A 67 -20.27 4.87 -2.33
C GLY A 67 -21.58 4.71 -3.11
N PRO A 68 -21.54 4.28 -4.38
CA PRO A 68 -22.74 4.03 -5.18
C PRO A 68 -23.64 2.93 -4.58
N VAL A 69 -23.03 1.82 -4.12
CA VAL A 69 -23.77 0.69 -3.51
C VAL A 69 -24.51 1.13 -2.25
N MET A 70 -23.83 1.86 -1.36
CA MET A 70 -24.44 2.35 -0.12
C MET A 70 -25.50 3.42 -0.35
N SER A 71 -25.37 4.24 -1.40
CA SER A 71 -26.39 5.24 -1.74
C SER A 71 -27.76 4.62 -2.06
N GLY A 72 -27.77 3.42 -2.66
CA GLY A 72 -29.00 2.66 -2.91
C GLY A 72 -29.61 2.01 -1.67
N VAL A 73 -28.83 1.81 -0.60
CA VAL A 73 -29.28 1.13 0.64
C VAL A 73 -30.00 2.10 1.60
N PHE A 74 -29.64 3.38 1.60
CA PHE A 74 -30.27 4.41 2.44
C PHE A 74 -31.43 5.16 1.77
N SER A 75 -31.90 4.66 0.62
CA SER A 75 -33.04 5.23 -0.12
C SER A 75 -34.40 4.58 0.22
N GLY A 76 -34.49 3.86 1.34
CA GLY A 76 -35.69 3.16 1.82
C GLY A 76 -36.09 3.55 3.22
#